data_AF-A0A2G9LL68-F1
#
_entry.id   AF-A0A2G9LL68-F1
#
_cell.length_a   1.000
_cell.length_b   1.000
_cell.length_c   1.000
_cell.angle_alpha   90.00
_cell.angle_beta   90.00
_cell.angle_gamma   90.00
#
_symmetry.space_group_name_H-M   'P 1'
#
loop_
_entity.id
_entity.type
_entity.pdbx_description
1 polymer ?
#
loop_
_entity_poly.entity_id
_entity_poly.type
_entity_poly.pdbx_seq_one_letter_code
_entity_poly.pdbx_strand_id
1 'polypeptide(L)'
;IQIYDEDHDEAENGSRAGISLKGVSVAELERGYVLAKEGTMNVAREINVKFKIQKFWRYPISAGGEYVFVCGLQQLRAIIKEGSLGSGEEGTIKIGLDWKLAYAPGDRIWLLRPDLPDNRVVGCGIII
;
A
#
# COMPACT_ATOMS: atom_id res chain seq x y z
N ILE A 1 -19.07 13.77 15.02
CA ILE A 1 -18.67 12.59 14.20
C ILE A 1 -19.90 11.72 14.09
N GLN A 2 -20.21 11.10 12.95
CA GLN A 2 -21.42 10.28 12.83
C GLN A 2 -21.07 8.79 12.81
N ILE A 3 -21.71 7.97 13.65
CA ILE A 3 -21.55 6.51 13.67
C ILE A 3 -22.95 5.89 13.78
N TYR A 4 -23.30 4.95 12.90
CA TYR A 4 -24.64 4.32 12.85
C TYR A 4 -25.82 5.32 12.89
N ASP A 5 -25.69 6.40 12.12
CA ASP A 5 -26.67 7.51 12.04
C ASP A 5 -26.86 8.34 13.33
N GLU A 6 -26.03 8.12 14.35
CA GLU A 6 -25.99 8.88 15.60
C GLU A 6 -24.77 9.81 15.66
N ASP A 7 -24.94 10.97 16.32
CA ASP A 7 -23.87 11.93 16.55
C ASP A 7 -23.05 11.55 17.79
N HIS A 8 -21.73 11.47 17.61
CA HIS A 8 -20.74 11.19 18.65
C HIS A 8 -19.65 12.27 18.68
N ASP A 9 -19.09 12.50 19.87
CA ASP A 9 -17.96 13.42 20.07
C ASP A 9 -16.63 12.79 19.65
N GLU A 10 -16.50 11.47 19.80
CA GLU A 10 -15.29 10.71 19.47
C GLU A 10 -15.60 9.42 18.70
N ALA A 11 -14.58 8.88 18.04
CA ALA A 11 -14.63 7.59 17.36
C ALA A 11 -13.39 6.76 17.72
N GLU A 12 -13.60 5.49 18.01
CA GLU A 12 -12.55 4.56 18.40
C GLU A 12 -12.00 3.77 17.21
N ASN A 13 -10.90 3.05 17.43
CA ASN A 13 -10.35 2.17 16.41
C ASN A 13 -11.37 1.08 16.05
N GLY A 14 -11.64 0.92 14.75
CA GLY A 14 -12.63 -0.03 14.22
C GLY A 14 -13.99 0.59 13.91
N SER A 15 -14.25 1.83 14.33
CA SER A 15 -15.48 2.54 13.98
C SER A 15 -15.52 2.91 12.50
N ARG A 16 -16.64 2.59 11.83
CA ARG A 16 -16.97 3.15 10.51
C ARG A 16 -17.74 4.46 10.74
N ALA A 17 -17.06 5.59 10.56
CA ALA A 17 -17.60 6.90 10.88
C ALA A 17 -17.74 7.80 9.64
N GLY A 18 -18.79 8.62 9.63
CA GLY A 18 -18.92 9.81 8.79
C GLY A 18 -18.23 11.00 9.45
N ILE A 19 -17.39 11.71 8.69
CA ILE A 19 -16.64 12.88 9.17
C ILE A 19 -16.93 14.06 8.24
N SER A 20 -17.34 15.19 8.83
CA SER A 20 -17.47 16.46 8.12
C SER A 20 -16.22 17.30 8.35
N LEU A 21 -15.48 17.58 7.29
CA LEU A 21 -14.22 18.34 7.32
C LEU A 21 -14.43 19.74 6.75
N LYS A 22 -13.73 20.73 7.32
CA LYS A 22 -13.67 22.09 6.79
C LYS A 22 -12.31 22.32 6.13
N GLY A 23 -12.29 23.12 5.07
CA GLY A 23 -11.04 23.51 4.39
C GLY A 23 -10.53 22.52 3.35
N VAL A 24 -11.31 21.51 2.98
CA VAL A 24 -11.02 20.58 1.89
C VAL A 24 -12.27 20.42 1.02
N SER A 25 -12.09 20.41 -0.29
CA SER A 25 -13.15 20.14 -1.26
C SER A 25 -13.18 18.66 -1.65
N VAL A 26 -14.36 18.15 -1.95
CA VAL A 26 -14.53 16.77 -2.47
C VAL A 26 -13.74 16.57 -3.76
N ALA A 27 -13.60 17.61 -4.59
CA ALA A 27 -12.83 17.55 -5.84
C ALA A 27 -11.32 17.39 -5.62
N GLU A 28 -10.82 17.66 -4.42
CA GLU A 28 -9.41 17.52 -4.04
C GLU A 28 -9.11 16.13 -3.46
N LEU A 29 -10.14 15.30 -3.24
CA LEU A 29 -10.00 13.98 -2.64
C LEU A 29 -10.12 12.88 -3.70
N GLU A 30 -9.04 12.12 -3.86
CA GLU A 30 -9.02 10.96 -4.74
C GLU A 30 -8.95 9.64 -3.96
N ARG A 31 -9.19 8.53 -4.68
CA ARG A 31 -9.05 7.19 -4.12
C ARG A 31 -7.60 6.99 -3.64
N GLY A 32 -7.46 6.43 -2.44
CA GLY A 32 -6.16 6.16 -1.84
C GLY A 32 -5.70 7.23 -0.85
N TYR A 33 -6.43 8.34 -0.73
CA TYR A 33 -6.15 9.35 0.29
C TYR A 33 -6.42 8.77 1.68
N VAL A 34 -5.59 9.17 2.64
CA VAL A 34 -5.66 8.73 4.03
C VAL A 34 -5.80 9.96 4.92
N LEU A 35 -6.86 10.00 5.73
CA LEU A 35 -6.99 10.99 6.80
C LEU A 35 -6.19 10.48 8.01
N ALA A 36 -5.16 11.23 8.41
CA ALA A 36 -4.29 10.87 9.52
C ALA A 36 -3.94 12.11 10.34
N LYS A 37 -3.52 11.89 11.59
CA LYS A 37 -2.99 12.96 12.43
C LYS A 37 -1.60 13.36 11.89
N GLU A 38 -1.29 14.64 11.98
CA GLU A 38 0.02 15.15 11.57
C GLU A 38 1.15 14.41 12.30
N GLY A 39 2.19 14.03 11.56
CA GLY A 39 3.35 13.31 12.08
C GLY A 39 3.15 11.81 12.32
N THR A 40 1.97 11.23 12.08
CA THR A 40 1.75 9.78 12.28
C THR A 40 2.00 8.93 11.05
N MET A 41 2.05 9.54 9.87
CA MET A 41 2.28 8.85 8.59
C MET A 41 3.47 9.49 7.87
N ASN A 42 4.25 8.65 7.20
CA ASN A 42 5.32 9.07 6.31
C ASN A 42 4.80 9.15 4.87
N VAL A 43 5.46 10.00 4.06
CA VAL A 43 5.15 10.13 2.63
C VAL A 43 6.42 9.92 1.82
N ALA A 44 6.45 8.88 0.97
CA ALA A 44 7.62 8.56 0.16
C ALA A 44 7.23 8.08 -1.24
N ARG A 45 8.20 8.11 -2.16
CA ARG A 45 8.13 7.48 -3.49
C ARG A 45 9.05 6.28 -3.61
N GLU A 46 9.90 6.05 -2.61
CA GLU A 46 10.75 4.87 -2.53
C GLU A 46 10.60 4.28 -1.15
N ILE A 47 10.42 2.96 -1.09
CA ILE A 47 10.24 2.22 0.16
C ILE A 47 11.10 0.97 0.17
N ASN A 48 11.55 0.60 1.37
CA ASN A 48 12.15 -0.70 1.61
C ASN A 48 11.08 -1.62 2.19
N VAL A 49 11.03 -2.84 1.69
CA VAL A 49 10.01 -3.81 2.07
C VAL A 49 10.66 -5.15 2.34
N LYS A 50 10.34 -5.75 3.49
CA LYS A 50 10.58 -7.17 3.72
C LYS A 50 9.47 -7.95 3.03
N PHE A 51 9.79 -8.59 1.91
CA PHE A 51 8.83 -9.17 1.00
C PHE A 51 9.00 -10.68 0.89
N LYS A 52 7.88 -11.40 0.79
CA LYS A 52 7.82 -12.85 0.60
C LYS A 52 7.05 -13.18 -0.66
N ILE A 53 7.71 -13.87 -1.58
CA ILE A 53 7.09 -14.37 -2.80
C ILE A 53 6.28 -15.63 -2.47
N GLN A 54 5.10 -15.76 -3.06
CA GLN A 54 4.33 -16.99 -2.90
C GLN A 54 5.02 -18.18 -3.59
N LYS A 55 4.82 -19.40 -3.05
CA LYS A 55 5.50 -20.61 -3.55
C LYS A 55 5.15 -20.99 -4.99
N PHE A 56 3.95 -20.63 -5.45
CA PHE A 56 3.45 -20.99 -6.77
C PHE A 56 3.74 -19.92 -7.84
N TRP A 57 4.43 -18.85 -7.46
CA TRP A 57 4.83 -17.82 -8.40
C TRP A 57 5.91 -18.37 -9.33
N ARG A 58 5.75 -18.25 -10.64
CA ARG A 58 6.67 -18.87 -11.62
C ARG A 58 7.80 -17.95 -12.09
N TYR A 59 7.70 -16.65 -11.83
CA TYR A 59 8.60 -15.65 -12.38
C TYR A 59 9.45 -15.02 -11.27
N PRO A 60 10.79 -15.09 -11.28
CA PRO A 60 11.56 -14.40 -10.25
C PRO A 60 11.29 -12.89 -10.27
N ILE A 61 11.35 -12.26 -9.11
CA ILE A 61 11.40 -10.79 -9.05
C ILE A 61 12.85 -10.38 -9.21
N SER A 62 13.10 -9.39 -10.07
CA SER A 62 14.41 -8.79 -10.29
C SER A 62 14.30 -7.29 -10.49
N ALA A 63 15.44 -6.60 -10.38
CA ALA A 63 15.52 -5.17 -10.66
C ALA A 63 15.01 -4.83 -12.07
N GLY A 64 14.25 -3.74 -12.17
CA GLY A 64 13.59 -3.30 -13.39
C GLY A 64 12.20 -3.91 -13.62
N GLY A 65 11.80 -4.91 -12.83
CA GLY A 65 10.46 -5.49 -12.95
C GLY A 65 9.35 -4.49 -12.59
N GLU A 66 8.33 -4.40 -13.43
CA GLU A 66 7.12 -3.60 -13.21
C GLU A 66 6.02 -4.42 -12.55
N TYR A 67 5.36 -3.80 -11.56
CA TYR A 67 4.30 -4.38 -10.74
C TYR A 67 3.25 -3.33 -10.38
N VAL A 68 2.08 -3.78 -9.94
CA VAL A 68 1.13 -2.95 -9.21
C VAL A 68 1.36 -3.16 -7.73
N PHE A 69 1.70 -2.08 -7.02
CA PHE A 69 1.89 -2.05 -5.59
C PHE A 69 0.60 -1.65 -4.89
N VAL A 70 0.23 -2.39 -3.86
CA VAL A 70 -0.99 -2.15 -3.09
C VAL A 70 -0.66 -2.04 -1.60
N CYS A 71 -1.05 -0.91 -0.99
CA CYS A 71 -0.97 -0.67 0.44
C CYS A 71 -2.28 -0.04 0.92
N GLY A 72 -3.09 -0.80 1.66
CA GLY A 72 -4.46 -0.42 1.99
C GLY A 72 -5.29 -0.15 0.72
N LEU A 73 -5.74 1.09 0.53
CA LEU A 73 -6.50 1.53 -0.65
C LEU A 73 -5.65 2.23 -1.73
N GLN A 74 -4.35 2.41 -1.48
CA GLN A 74 -3.41 3.01 -2.44
C GLN A 74 -2.89 1.95 -3.40
N GLN A 75 -3.18 2.13 -4.69
CA GLN A 75 -2.70 1.27 -5.77
C GLN A 75 -1.83 2.10 -6.71
N LEU A 76 -0.54 1.76 -6.78
CA LEU A 76 0.48 2.55 -7.48
C LEU A 76 1.27 1.66 -8.43
N ARG A 77 1.84 2.23 -9.50
CA ARG A 77 2.81 1.50 -10.32
C ARG A 77 4.13 1.44 -9.55
N ALA A 78 4.68 0.24 -9.48
CA ALA A 78 5.93 -0.04 -8.81
C ALA A 78 6.98 -0.58 -9.78
N ILE A 79 8.21 -0.12 -9.61
CA ILE A 79 9.39 -0.66 -10.27
C ILE A 79 10.35 -1.12 -9.18
N ILE A 80 10.80 -2.37 -9.26
CA ILE A 80 11.82 -2.89 -8.35
C ILE A 80 13.15 -2.23 -8.68
N LYS A 81 13.72 -1.50 -7.71
CA LYS A 81 15.01 -0.83 -7.86
C LYS A 81 16.15 -1.77 -7.52
N GLU A 82 16.03 -2.47 -6.40
CA GLU A 82 17.07 -3.34 -5.86
C GLU A 82 16.47 -4.59 -5.21
N GLY A 83 17.22 -5.68 -5.26
CA GLY A 83 16.84 -6.98 -4.73
C GLY A 83 16.34 -7.94 -5.82
N SER A 84 16.52 -9.24 -5.56
CA SER A 84 15.97 -10.31 -6.37
C SER A 84 15.53 -11.44 -5.45
N LEU A 85 14.37 -12.02 -5.75
CA LEU A 85 13.78 -13.09 -4.96
C LEU A 85 13.18 -14.14 -5.90
N GLY A 86 13.41 -15.40 -5.57
CA GLY A 86 12.81 -16.57 -6.22
C GLY A 86 11.47 -16.98 -5.59
N SER A 87 10.84 -17.97 -6.20
CA SER A 87 9.56 -18.53 -5.76
C SER A 87 9.63 -19.07 -4.33
N GLY A 88 8.78 -18.54 -3.44
CA GLY A 88 8.74 -18.97 -2.03
C GLY A 88 9.80 -18.35 -1.13
N GLU A 89 10.71 -17.53 -1.67
CA GLU A 89 11.75 -16.85 -0.91
C GLU A 89 11.23 -15.59 -0.22
N GLU A 90 11.95 -15.19 0.83
CA GLU A 90 11.71 -13.97 1.60
C GLU A 90 13.00 -13.16 1.69
N GLY A 91 12.93 -11.85 1.49
CA GLY A 91 14.07 -10.96 1.63
C GLY A 91 13.67 -9.50 1.54
N THR A 92 14.66 -8.61 1.55
CA THR A 92 14.43 -7.16 1.51
C THR A 92 14.59 -6.67 0.07
N ILE A 93 13.60 -5.92 -0.40
CA ILE A 93 13.60 -5.31 -1.73
C ILE A 93 13.33 -3.81 -1.62
N LYS A 94 13.93 -3.04 -2.54
CA LYS A 94 13.68 -1.61 -2.66
C LYS A 94 12.77 -1.35 -3.85
N ILE A 95 11.68 -0.65 -3.62
CA ILE A 95 10.63 -0.41 -4.61
C ILE A 95 10.49 1.09 -4.84
N GLY A 96 10.53 1.51 -6.11
CA GLY A 96 10.19 2.86 -6.53
C GLY A 96 8.75 2.92 -7.03
N LEU A 97 8.04 3.98 -6.64
CA LEU A 97 6.63 4.20 -6.91
C LEU A 97 6.47 5.40 -7.87
N ASP A 98 5.48 5.33 -8.75
CA ASP A 98 5.13 6.40 -9.68
C ASP A 98 4.53 7.63 -8.99
N TRP A 99 3.83 7.41 -7.88
CA TRP A 99 3.25 8.47 -7.05
C TRP A 99 3.69 8.38 -5.59
N LYS A 100 3.32 9.40 -4.81
CA LYS A 100 3.57 9.44 -3.37
C LYS A 100 2.67 8.42 -2.66
N LEU A 101 3.28 7.63 -1.79
CA LEU A 101 2.60 6.71 -0.88
C LEU A 101 2.59 7.31 0.53
N ALA A 102 1.42 7.36 1.15
CA ALA A 102 1.29 7.56 2.59
C ALA A 102 1.37 6.20 3.30
N TYR A 103 2.28 6.04 4.27
CA TYR A 103 2.47 4.77 4.98
C TYR A 103 2.94 4.94 6.43
N ALA A 104 2.73 3.91 7.24
CA ALA A 104 3.37 3.70 8.54
C ALA A 104 4.34 2.51 8.47
N PRO A 105 5.46 2.52 9.21
CA PRO A 105 6.30 1.34 9.36
C PRO A 105 5.48 0.16 9.88
N GLY A 106 5.66 -1.02 9.29
CA GLY A 106 4.84 -2.18 9.61
C GLY A 106 3.59 -2.36 8.73
N ASP A 107 3.28 -1.40 7.85
CA ASP A 107 2.17 -1.54 6.91
C ASP A 107 2.38 -2.74 5.97
N ARG A 108 1.29 -3.49 5.76
CA ARG A 108 1.28 -4.66 4.88
C ARG A 108 1.05 -4.23 3.44
N ILE A 109 1.82 -4.85 2.56
CA ILE A 109 1.77 -4.55 1.13
C ILE A 109 1.59 -5.83 0.32
N TRP A 110 1.02 -5.67 -0.87
CA TRP A 110 0.94 -6.70 -1.89
C TRP A 110 1.53 -6.19 -3.20
N LEU A 111 2.20 -7.08 -3.93
CA LEU A 111 2.60 -6.85 -5.31
C LEU A 111 1.74 -7.70 -6.23
N LEU A 112 1.25 -7.08 -7.30
CA LEU A 112 0.38 -7.72 -8.30
C LEU A 112 0.97 -7.57 -9.70
N ARG A 113 0.67 -8.55 -10.56
CA ARG A 113 0.89 -8.53 -12.02
C ARG A 113 -0.45 -8.81 -12.71
N PRO A 114 -1.29 -7.78 -12.88
CA PRO A 114 -2.61 -7.96 -13.48
C PRO A 114 -2.54 -8.32 -14.98
N ASP A 115 -1.39 -8.12 -15.61
CA ASP A 115 -1.08 -8.47 -17.00
C ASP A 115 -1.03 -9.97 -17.27
N LEU A 116 -0.84 -10.80 -16.22
CA LEU A 116 -0.74 -12.24 -16.39
C LEU A 116 -2.13 -12.93 -16.41
N PRO A 117 -2.30 -13.96 -17.25
CA PRO A 117 -3.56 -14.68 -17.35
C PRO A 117 -3.82 -15.61 -16.16
N ASP A 118 -2.75 -16.13 -15.56
CA ASP A 118 -2.77 -17.03 -14.39
C ASP A 118 -2.66 -16.20 -13.10
N ASN A 119 -2.10 -16.78 -12.03
CA ASN A 119 -1.90 -16.15 -10.75
C ASN A 119 -1.32 -14.73 -10.89
N ARG A 120 -2.02 -13.75 -10.31
CA ARG A 120 -1.72 -12.31 -10.43
C ARG A 120 -1.13 -11.73 -9.16
N VAL A 121 -1.16 -12.47 -8.06
CA VAL A 121 -0.64 -12.02 -6.77
C VAL A 121 0.80 -12.50 -6.66
N VAL A 122 1.77 -11.60 -6.64
CA VAL A 122 3.19 -12.00 -6.57
C VAL A 122 3.56 -12.49 -5.17
N GLY A 123 3.04 -11.81 -4.16
CA GLY A 123 3.37 -12.08 -2.77
C GLY A 123 2.92 -10.95 -1.85
N CYS A 124 3.35 -11.03 -0.59
CA CYS A 124 3.05 -10.05 0.43
C CYS A 124 4.32 -9.62 1.18
N GLY A 125 4.29 -8.43 1.76
CA GLY A 125 5.41 -7.91 2.52
C GLY A 125 5.00 -6.89 3.56
N ILE A 126 6.00 -6.38 4.26
CA ILE A 126 5.86 -5.36 5.30
C ILE A 126 6.86 -4.24 5.02
N ILE A 127 6.41 -2.99 5.09
CA ILE A 127 7.28 -1.83 4.94
C ILE A 127 8.16 -1.70 6.19
N ILE A 128 9.47 -1.53 5.98
CA ILE A 128 10.48 -1.36 7.05
C ILE A 128 10.99 0.07 7.14
#